data_AF-A0AA86XZU1-F1
#
_entry.id   AF-A0AA86XZU1-F1
#
_cell.length_a   1.000
_cell.length_b   1.000
_cell.length_c   1.000
_cell.angle_alpha   90.00
_cell.angle_beta   90.00
_cell.angle_gamma   90.00
#
_symmetry.space_group_name_H-M   'P 1'
#
loop_
_entity.id
_entity.type
_entity.pdbx_description
1 polymer ?
#
loop_
_entity_poly.entity_id
_entity_poly.type
_entity_poly.pdbx_seq_one_letter_code
_entity_poly.pdbx_strand_id
1 'polypeptide(L)'
;MTIRLMENTDNGDKRVFNELSRKIDVNPYKKMTRKGWLYKIVYDLLLSGNGNSVVYPIIKNNLIADLKPLIMSQVSWNVDDDSDYSINYGGKVYHSDEIVHFVLNPDPNNPWIGTGYRANLKEIVDNLRQATKTKKGFMSGQYMPSVIVKVDSGSTELASEAGRESVKKKYLGE
;
A
#
# COMPACT_ATOMS: atom_id res chain seq x y z
N MET A 1 11.76 -18.42 7.69
CA MET A 1 11.70 -18.22 9.15
C MET A 1 10.25 -18.29 9.62
N THR A 2 9.92 -19.20 10.53
CA THR A 2 8.61 -19.24 11.20
C THR A 2 8.74 -18.63 12.58
N ILE A 3 8.12 -17.46 12.78
CA ILE A 3 7.95 -16.83 14.09
C ILE A 3 7.10 -17.77 14.96
N ARG A 4 7.63 -18.16 16.12
CA ARG A 4 7.01 -19.04 17.13
C ARG A 4 7.26 -18.43 18.51
N LEU A 5 6.39 -18.72 19.48
CA LEU A 5 6.65 -18.33 20.87
C LEU A 5 7.81 -19.15 21.44
N MET A 6 8.86 -18.46 21.89
CA MET A 6 10.07 -19.03 22.46
C MET A 6 10.32 -18.43 23.85
N GLU A 7 10.91 -19.21 24.72
CA GLU A 7 11.37 -18.83 26.06
C GLU A 7 12.90 -18.91 26.08
N ASN A 8 13.54 -17.87 26.59
CA ASN A 8 14.99 -17.83 26.73
C ASN A 8 15.42 -18.67 27.95
N THR A 9 16.44 -19.51 27.79
CA THR A 9 17.02 -20.28 28.88
C THR A 9 18.54 -20.23 28.82
N ASP A 10 19.23 -20.58 29.91
CA ASP A 10 20.70 -20.58 29.99
C ASP A 10 21.37 -21.46 28.91
N ASN A 11 20.64 -22.44 28.36
CA ASN A 11 21.11 -23.36 27.32
C ASN A 11 20.53 -23.01 25.92
N GLY A 12 19.98 -21.81 25.75
CA GLY A 12 19.37 -21.34 24.50
C GLY A 12 17.84 -21.31 24.51
N ASP A 13 17.24 -20.86 23.41
CA ASP A 13 15.80 -20.65 23.33
C ASP A 13 15.03 -21.96 23.18
N LYS A 14 14.03 -22.17 24.04
CA LYS A 14 13.12 -23.32 23.98
C LYS A 14 11.75 -22.89 23.46
N ARG A 15 11.13 -23.77 22.67
CA ARG A 15 9.78 -23.52 22.18
C ARG A 15 8.76 -23.69 23.30
N VAL A 16 7.87 -22.71 23.43
CA VAL A 16 6.78 -22.74 24.40
C VAL A 16 5.55 -23.43 23.80
N PHE A 17 4.98 -24.39 24.52
CA PHE A 17 3.75 -25.09 24.16
C PHE A 17 2.66 -24.79 25.18
N ASN A 18 1.85 -23.78 24.92
CA ASN A 18 0.72 -23.38 25.75
C ASN A 18 -0.42 -22.81 24.88
N GLU A 19 -1.50 -22.37 25.51
CA GLU A 19 -2.67 -21.82 24.79
C GLU A 19 -2.35 -20.53 24.06
N LEU A 20 -1.43 -19.70 24.59
CA LEU A 20 -0.97 -18.49 23.91
C LEU A 20 -0.19 -18.81 22.63
N SER A 21 0.76 -19.74 22.70
CA SER A 21 1.55 -20.14 21.53
C SER A 21 0.66 -20.81 20.49
N ARG A 22 -0.29 -21.66 20.90
CA ARG A 22 -1.30 -22.22 19.99
C ARG A 22 -2.11 -21.12 19.30
N LYS A 23 -2.59 -20.13 20.05
CA LYS A 23 -3.39 -19.02 19.52
C LYS A 23 -2.63 -18.22 18.47
N ILE A 24 -1.40 -17.82 18.75
CA ILE A 24 -0.59 -17.00 17.83
C ILE A 24 -0.07 -17.83 16.64
N ASP A 25 0.39 -19.05 16.87
CA ASP A 25 1.06 -19.88 15.86
C ASP A 25 0.10 -20.64 14.95
N VAL A 26 -1.14 -20.86 15.36
CA VAL A 26 -2.08 -21.74 14.63
C VAL A 26 -3.34 -21.00 14.20
N ASN A 27 -4.08 -20.40 15.14
CA ASN A 27 -5.43 -19.90 14.90
C ASN A 27 -5.71 -18.53 15.55
N PRO A 28 -4.98 -17.46 15.16
CA PRO A 28 -5.05 -16.17 15.82
C PRO A 28 -6.44 -15.54 15.73
N TYR A 29 -7.16 -15.76 14.64
CA TYR A 29 -8.51 -15.22 14.45
C TYR A 29 -9.41 -16.19 13.68
N LYS A 30 -10.60 -16.48 14.21
CA LYS A 30 -11.53 -17.48 13.67
C LYS A 30 -11.92 -17.30 12.19
N LYS A 31 -11.89 -16.08 11.66
CA LYS A 31 -12.35 -15.78 10.29
C LYS A 31 -11.24 -15.89 9.23
N MET A 32 -9.99 -16.18 9.62
CA MET A 32 -8.88 -16.24 8.68
C MET A 32 -7.77 -17.21 9.16
N THR A 33 -6.91 -17.62 8.24
CA THR A 33 -5.71 -18.39 8.60
C THR A 33 -4.66 -17.49 9.23
N ARG A 34 -3.68 -18.07 9.95
CA ARG A 34 -2.50 -17.32 10.43
C ARG A 34 -1.80 -16.54 9.32
N LYS A 35 -1.69 -17.12 8.12
CA LYS A 35 -1.09 -16.44 6.95
C LYS A 35 -1.90 -15.20 6.57
N GLY A 36 -3.23 -15.31 6.51
CA GLY A 36 -4.10 -14.17 6.21
C GLY A 36 -4.06 -13.09 7.30
N TRP A 37 -3.98 -13.50 8.56
CA TRP A 37 -3.86 -12.60 9.70
C TRP A 37 -2.56 -11.78 9.66
N LEU A 38 -1.42 -12.46 9.47
CA LEU A 38 -0.13 -11.78 9.33
C LEU A 38 -0.08 -10.91 8.07
N TYR A 39 -0.63 -11.39 6.96
CA TYR A 39 -0.74 -10.62 5.72
C TYR A 39 -1.49 -9.31 5.96
N LYS A 40 -2.63 -9.34 6.68
CA LYS A 40 -3.39 -8.12 6.99
C LYS A 40 -2.55 -7.12 7.78
N ILE A 41 -1.86 -7.56 8.83
CA ILE A 41 -0.99 -6.68 9.64
C ILE A 41 0.06 -6.01 8.76
N VAL A 42 0.80 -6.79 7.97
CA VAL A 42 1.85 -6.25 7.09
C VAL A 42 1.25 -5.33 6.02
N TYR A 43 0.10 -5.71 5.46
CA TYR A 43 -0.60 -4.90 4.46
C TYR A 43 -1.04 -3.55 5.04
N ASP A 44 -1.53 -3.50 6.27
CA ASP A 44 -1.87 -2.23 6.94
C ASP A 44 -0.65 -1.35 7.16
N LEU A 45 0.44 -1.92 7.69
CA LEU A 45 1.67 -1.18 7.94
C LEU A 45 2.20 -0.55 6.65
N LEU A 46 2.23 -1.29 5.55
CA LEU A 46 2.79 -0.81 4.28
C LEU A 46 1.82 0.07 3.49
N LEU A 47 0.52 -0.18 3.60
CA LEU A 47 -0.50 0.39 2.74
C LEU A 47 -1.61 1.04 3.59
N SER A 48 -2.65 0.30 3.97
CA SER A 48 -3.93 0.89 4.42
C SER A 48 -3.90 1.71 5.71
N GLY A 49 -2.92 1.50 6.58
CA GLY A 49 -2.86 2.14 7.90
C GLY A 49 -1.78 3.21 8.04
N ASN A 50 -1.13 3.64 6.94
CA ASN A 50 -0.06 4.64 6.95
C ASN A 50 1.03 4.33 8.00
N GLY A 51 1.50 3.07 8.05
CA GLY A 51 2.47 2.65 9.06
C GLY A 51 1.86 2.10 10.35
N ASN A 52 0.54 1.99 10.46
CA ASN A 52 -0.14 1.51 11.66
C ASN A 52 -0.98 0.27 11.38
N SER A 53 -1.00 -0.68 12.31
CA SER A 53 -1.92 -1.81 12.29
C SER A 53 -2.41 -2.10 13.70
N VAL A 54 -3.72 -2.16 13.89
CA VAL A 54 -4.32 -2.42 15.21
C VAL A 54 -5.04 -3.77 15.22
N VAL A 55 -4.80 -4.54 16.28
CA VAL A 55 -5.48 -5.80 16.58
C VAL A 55 -6.16 -5.69 17.93
N TYR A 56 -7.45 -6.03 17.98
CA TYR A 56 -8.24 -6.05 19.21
C TYR A 56 -8.29 -7.47 19.79
N PRO A 57 -7.72 -7.70 20.99
CA PRO A 57 -7.79 -8.99 21.67
C PRO A 57 -9.18 -9.18 22.31
N ILE A 58 -9.85 -10.27 21.93
CA ILE A 58 -11.10 -10.71 22.56
C ILE A 58 -10.74 -11.77 23.60
N ILE A 59 -10.96 -11.47 24.88
CA ILE A 59 -10.67 -12.36 26.00
C ILE A 59 -11.94 -13.12 26.41
N LYS A 60 -11.83 -14.43 26.66
CA LYS A 60 -12.87 -15.27 27.25
C LYS A 60 -12.23 -16.26 28.22
N ASN A 61 -12.80 -16.40 29.41
CA ASN A 61 -12.31 -17.31 30.45
C ASN A 61 -10.79 -17.12 30.72
N ASN A 62 -10.35 -15.87 30.80
CA ASN A 62 -8.94 -15.50 31.00
C ASN A 62 -7.96 -15.95 29.89
N LEU A 63 -8.47 -16.37 28.73
CA LEU A 63 -7.69 -16.75 27.56
C LEU A 63 -8.05 -15.87 26.35
N ILE A 64 -7.10 -15.70 25.44
CA ILE A 64 -7.35 -15.01 24.18
C ILE A 64 -8.22 -15.90 23.29
N ALA A 65 -9.46 -15.49 23.05
CA ALA A 65 -10.37 -16.17 22.14
C ALA A 65 -10.08 -15.82 20.67
N ASP A 66 -9.88 -14.54 20.36
CA ASP A 66 -9.65 -14.04 19.01
C ASP A 66 -8.75 -12.79 19.04
N LEU A 67 -7.81 -12.69 18.11
CA LEU A 67 -7.00 -11.49 17.84
C LEU A 67 -7.55 -10.80 16.59
N LYS A 68 -8.63 -10.02 16.75
CA LYS A 68 -9.39 -9.44 15.64
C LYS A 68 -8.63 -8.24 15.03
N PRO A 69 -8.16 -8.29 13.77
CA PRO A 69 -7.61 -7.11 13.11
C PRO A 69 -8.70 -6.06 12.91
N LEU A 70 -8.40 -4.81 13.21
CA LEU A 70 -9.31 -3.69 12.95
C LEU A 70 -9.20 -3.23 11.50
N ILE A 71 -10.24 -2.53 11.04
CA ILE A 71 -10.26 -1.92 9.72
C ILE A 71 -9.64 -0.53 9.86
N MET A 72 -8.41 -0.37 9.38
CA MET A 72 -7.64 0.87 9.61
C MET A 72 -8.31 2.14 9.09
N SER A 73 -9.13 2.05 8.03
CA SER A 73 -9.90 3.20 7.52
C SER A 73 -11.01 3.68 8.46
N GLN A 74 -11.30 2.95 9.53
CA GLN A 74 -12.30 3.29 10.56
C GLN A 74 -11.63 3.61 11.90
N VAL A 75 -10.29 3.62 11.95
CA VAL A 75 -9.51 3.95 13.14
C VAL A 75 -9.10 5.43 13.04
N SER A 76 -9.36 6.20 14.09
CA SER A 76 -8.79 7.54 14.26
C SER A 76 -8.01 7.62 15.57
N TRP A 77 -6.97 8.45 15.59
CA TRP A 77 -6.09 8.64 16.74
C TRP A 77 -6.54 9.84 17.55
N ASN A 78 -6.69 9.66 18.86
CA ASN A 78 -6.85 10.77 19.79
C ASN A 78 -5.48 11.04 20.39
N VAL A 79 -4.94 12.22 20.09
CA VAL A 79 -3.62 12.66 20.55
C VAL A 79 -3.88 13.81 21.52
N ASP A 80 -4.30 13.45 22.73
CA ASP A 80 -4.40 14.40 23.84
C ASP A 80 -3.05 14.41 24.57
N ASP A 81 -2.53 15.58 24.88
CA ASP A 81 -1.23 15.76 25.56
C ASP A 81 -1.31 15.22 26.99
N ASP A 82 -0.95 13.96 27.21
CA ASP A 82 -0.32 13.46 28.44
C ASP A 82 0.03 11.98 28.28
N SER A 83 1.21 11.69 27.73
CA SER A 83 1.95 10.41 27.83
C SER A 83 1.30 9.10 27.31
N ASP A 84 0.01 9.10 26.97
CA ASP A 84 -0.74 7.94 26.49
C ASP A 84 -1.63 8.31 25.30
N TYR A 85 -2.03 7.31 24.50
CA TYR A 85 -2.87 7.52 23.34
C TYR A 85 -4.09 6.60 23.37
N SER A 86 -5.14 7.03 22.70
CA SER A 86 -6.32 6.20 22.45
C SER A 86 -6.71 6.24 20.98
N ILE A 87 -7.51 5.27 20.58
CA ILE A 87 -8.11 5.23 19.24
C ILE A 87 -9.62 5.26 19.34
N ASN A 88 -10.28 5.87 18.37
CA ASN A 88 -11.69 5.68 18.13
C ASN A 88 -11.89 4.63 17.03
N TYR A 89 -12.74 3.65 17.29
CA TYR A 89 -13.17 2.66 16.31
C TYR A 89 -14.66 2.39 16.44
N GLY A 90 -15.43 2.78 15.41
CA GLY A 90 -16.87 2.60 15.40
C GLY A 90 -17.63 3.36 16.49
N GLY A 91 -17.12 4.53 16.91
CA GLY A 91 -17.72 5.37 17.95
C GLY A 91 -17.33 4.97 19.38
N LYS A 92 -16.53 3.93 19.56
CA LYS A 92 -15.97 3.52 20.85
C LYS A 92 -14.50 3.91 20.94
N VAL A 93 -14.11 4.45 22.08
CA VAL A 93 -12.72 4.73 22.43
C VAL A 93 -12.07 3.47 23.00
N TYR A 94 -10.84 3.19 22.57
CA TYR A 94 -9.99 2.12 23.08
C TYR A 94 -8.65 2.70 23.49
N HIS A 95 -8.20 2.36 24.68
CA HIS A 95 -6.90 2.80 25.22
C HIS A 95 -5.76 1.93 24.72
N SER A 96 -4.52 2.40 24.90
CA SER A 96 -3.31 1.72 24.42
C SER A 96 -3.10 0.34 25.07
N ASP A 97 -3.62 0.11 26.28
CA ASP A 97 -3.57 -1.16 27.02
C ASP A 97 -4.65 -2.17 26.62
N GLU A 98 -5.69 -1.72 25.90
CA GLU A 98 -6.78 -2.57 25.41
C GLU A 98 -6.52 -3.18 24.03
N ILE A 99 -5.46 -2.73 23.34
CA ILE A 99 -5.18 -3.08 21.94
C ILE A 99 -3.74 -3.55 21.75
N VAL A 100 -3.52 -4.27 20.64
CA VAL A 100 -2.17 -4.56 20.16
C VAL A 100 -1.91 -3.67 18.95
N HIS A 101 -1.00 -2.71 19.11
CA HIS A 101 -0.62 -1.77 18.06
C HIS A 101 0.75 -2.11 17.47
N PHE A 102 0.81 -2.28 16.15
CA PHE A 102 2.05 -2.41 15.39
C PHE A 102 2.34 -1.11 14.65
N VAL A 103 3.59 -0.64 14.76
CA VAL A 103 4.05 0.64 14.22
C VAL A 103 5.19 0.43 13.24
N LEU A 104 5.16 1.15 12.12
CA LEU A 104 6.20 1.19 11.11
C LEU A 104 6.54 2.64 10.77
N ASN A 105 7.84 2.95 10.81
CA ASN A 105 8.40 4.29 10.62
C ASN A 105 7.71 5.32 11.54
N PRO A 106 7.94 5.25 12.86
CA PRO A 106 7.28 6.12 13.83
C PRO A 106 7.51 7.61 13.56
N ASP A 107 6.52 8.44 13.89
CA ASP A 107 6.62 9.89 13.88
C ASP A 107 7.59 10.37 14.99
N PRO A 108 8.57 11.25 14.68
CA PRO A 108 9.46 11.82 15.69
C PRO A 108 8.76 12.55 16.84
N ASN A 109 7.62 13.20 16.58
CA ASN A 109 6.85 13.95 17.57
C ASN A 109 5.87 13.06 18.33
N ASN A 110 5.37 11.99 17.68
CA ASN A 110 4.45 11.01 18.26
C ASN A 110 4.97 9.58 18.01
N PRO A 111 5.98 9.09 18.75
CA PRO A 111 6.66 7.81 18.45
C PRO A 111 5.77 6.56 18.51
N TRP A 112 4.55 6.68 19.03
CA TRP A 112 3.55 5.62 19.01
C TRP A 112 2.74 5.57 17.71
N ILE A 113 2.80 6.58 16.84
CA ILE A 113 2.07 6.62 15.56
C ILE A 113 3.06 6.44 14.41
N GLY A 114 2.76 5.49 13.53
CA GLY A 114 3.50 5.25 12.30
C GLY A 114 3.14 6.26 11.22
N THR A 115 4.11 6.57 10.37
CA THR A 115 3.95 7.43 9.19
C THR A 115 3.99 6.63 7.88
N GLY A 116 4.45 5.37 7.94
CA GLY A 116 4.58 4.48 6.79
C GLY A 116 5.54 5.02 5.72
N TYR A 117 5.39 4.51 4.49
CA TYR A 117 6.24 4.92 3.35
C TYR A 117 5.52 5.78 2.32
N ARG A 118 4.19 5.93 2.41
CA ARG A 118 3.39 6.56 1.35
C ARG A 118 3.73 8.01 1.12
N ALA A 119 3.92 8.79 2.19
CA ALA A 119 4.33 10.18 2.07
C ALA A 119 5.70 10.30 1.38
N ASN A 120 6.67 9.49 1.85
CA ASN A 120 8.05 9.54 1.36
C ASN A 120 8.21 9.03 -0.09
N LEU A 121 7.38 8.06 -0.52
CA LEU A 121 7.48 7.45 -1.85
C LEU A 121 6.56 8.10 -2.89
N LYS A 122 5.68 9.03 -2.50
CA LYS A 122 4.69 9.64 -3.40
C LYS A 122 5.35 10.27 -4.62
N GLU A 123 6.38 11.09 -4.39
CA GLU A 123 7.10 11.79 -5.45
C GLU A 123 7.79 10.82 -6.42
N ILE A 124 8.42 9.75 -5.90
CA ILE A 124 9.05 8.71 -6.71
C ILE A 124 8.00 8.01 -7.59
N VAL A 125 6.85 7.67 -7.02
CA VAL A 125 5.75 7.01 -7.75
C VAL A 125 5.18 7.94 -8.83
N ASP A 126 4.97 9.22 -8.52
CA ASP A 126 4.47 10.20 -9.48
C ASP A 126 5.45 10.39 -10.65
N ASN A 127 6.75 10.47 -10.36
CA ASN A 127 7.81 10.53 -11.37
C ASN A 127 7.83 9.29 -12.28
N LEU A 128 7.74 8.09 -11.70
CA LEU A 128 7.67 6.84 -12.48
C LEU A 128 6.40 6.77 -13.35
N ARG A 129 5.27 7.26 -12.83
CA ARG A 129 4.00 7.31 -13.57
C ARG A 129 4.11 8.28 -14.76
N GLN A 130 4.71 9.44 -14.55
CA GLN A 130 4.94 10.43 -15.61
C GLN A 130 5.91 9.91 -16.66
N ALA A 131 7.03 9.30 -16.28
CA ALA A 131 8.00 8.70 -17.21
C ALA A 131 7.33 7.63 -18.09
N THR A 132 6.48 6.78 -17.51
CA THR A 132 5.71 5.76 -18.24
C THR A 132 4.72 6.40 -19.21
N LYS A 133 4.03 7.48 -18.79
CA LYS A 133 3.11 8.24 -19.65
C LYS A 133 3.85 8.86 -20.83
N THR A 134 5.01 9.48 -20.59
CA THR A 134 5.86 10.07 -21.64
C THR A 134 6.34 9.00 -22.62
N LYS A 135 6.87 7.87 -22.14
CA LYS A 135 7.28 6.74 -22.99
C LYS A 135 6.11 6.25 -23.85
N LYS A 136 4.92 6.08 -23.24
CA LYS A 136 3.73 5.65 -23.98
C LYS A 136 3.35 6.68 -25.05
N GLY A 137 3.32 7.98 -24.73
CA GLY A 137 3.05 9.05 -25.69
C GLY A 137 4.05 9.11 -26.84
N PHE A 138 5.34 8.90 -26.53
CA PHE A 138 6.40 8.79 -27.53
C PHE A 138 6.16 7.60 -28.46
N MET A 139 5.84 6.42 -27.91
CA MET A 139 5.60 5.20 -28.68
C MET A 139 4.26 5.19 -29.43
N SER A 140 3.25 5.97 -28.99
CA SER A 140 1.90 5.98 -29.58
C SER A 140 1.72 6.99 -30.71
N GLY A 141 2.79 7.57 -31.24
CA GLY A 141 2.76 8.32 -32.50
C GLY A 141 2.81 9.85 -32.40
N GLN A 142 2.87 10.43 -31.20
CA GLN A 142 3.04 11.89 -31.04
C GLN A 142 4.40 12.39 -31.55
N TYR A 143 5.35 11.47 -31.73
CA TYR A 143 6.66 11.69 -32.35
C TYR A 143 6.89 10.74 -33.53
N MET A 144 5.91 10.60 -34.44
CA MET A 144 6.30 10.17 -35.79
C MET A 144 7.38 11.15 -36.29
N PRO A 145 8.52 10.65 -36.83
CA PRO A 145 9.57 11.54 -37.32
C PRO A 145 8.95 12.54 -38.29
N SER A 146 9.31 13.81 -38.16
CA SER A 146 8.84 14.86 -39.06
C SER A 146 9.18 14.44 -40.49
N VAL A 147 8.17 14.01 -41.23
CA VAL A 147 8.33 13.60 -42.63
C VAL A 147 8.41 14.88 -43.45
N ILE A 148 9.60 15.20 -43.95
CA ILE A 148 9.74 16.26 -44.95
C ILE A 148 9.24 15.68 -46.28
N VAL A 149 8.00 16.01 -46.62
CA VAL A 149 7.41 15.62 -47.91
C VAL A 149 7.88 16.62 -48.97
N LYS A 150 8.93 16.26 -49.71
CA LYS A 150 9.32 17.00 -50.92
C LYS A 150 8.50 16.47 -52.08
N VAL A 151 7.59 17.29 -52.61
CA VAL A 151 6.85 16.94 -53.83
C VAL A 151 7.41 17.69 -55.02
N ASP A 152 7.69 16.96 -56.10
CA ASP A 152 8.13 17.54 -57.36
C ASP A 152 6.92 18.06 -58.14
N SER A 153 6.98 19.33 -58.58
CA SER A 153 5.84 20.04 -59.19
C SER A 153 5.46 19.50 -60.58
N GLY A 154 6.28 18.62 -61.15
CA GLY A 154 6.00 17.93 -62.42
C GLY A 154 5.10 16.70 -62.30
N SER A 155 4.67 16.30 -61.09
CA SER A 155 3.78 15.15 -60.91
C SER A 155 2.32 15.52 -61.22
N THR A 156 1.70 14.75 -62.12
CA THR A 156 0.29 14.90 -62.53
C THR A 156 -0.69 14.76 -61.36
N GLU A 157 -0.28 14.06 -60.30
CA GLU A 157 -1.07 13.84 -59.08
C GLU A 157 -1.27 15.11 -58.25
N LEU A 158 -0.43 16.14 -58.38
CA LEU A 158 -0.60 17.43 -57.69
C LEU A 158 -1.26 18.53 -58.54
N ALA A 159 -1.53 18.24 -59.81
CA ALA A 159 -2.11 19.20 -60.75
C ALA A 159 -3.58 19.53 -60.42
N SER A 160 -4.26 18.63 -59.73
CA SER A 160 -5.66 18.80 -59.31
C SER A 160 -5.79 18.96 -57.79
N GLU A 161 -6.81 19.68 -57.37
CA GLU A 161 -7.12 19.90 -55.95
C GLU A 161 -7.45 18.60 -55.21
N ALA A 162 -8.16 17.67 -55.87
CA ALA A 162 -8.44 16.34 -55.34
C ALA A 162 -7.16 15.51 -55.12
N GLY A 163 -6.18 15.64 -56.00
CA GLY A 163 -4.90 14.95 -55.88
C GLY A 163 -4.05 15.50 -54.71
N ARG A 164 -4.05 16.82 -54.50
CA ARG A 164 -3.43 17.47 -53.32
C ARG A 164 -4.03 16.99 -52.00
N GLU A 165 -5.36 16.92 -51.92
CA GLU A 165 -6.06 16.41 -50.73
C GLU A 165 -5.77 14.93 -50.46
N SER A 166 -5.64 14.11 -51.52
CA SER A 166 -5.28 12.70 -51.35
C SER A 166 -3.89 12.49 -50.73
N VAL A 167 -2.91 13.32 -51.14
CA VAL A 167 -1.55 13.29 -50.59
C VAL A 167 -1.55 13.82 -49.16
N LYS A 168 -2.31 14.89 -48.89
CA LYS A 168 -2.50 15.45 -47.55
C LYS A 168 -3.04 14.39 -46.58
N LYS A 169 -4.09 13.68 -46.97
CA LYS A 169 -4.69 12.60 -46.18
C LYS A 169 -3.74 11.42 -45.93
N LYS A 170 -2.90 11.06 -46.91
CA LYS A 170 -2.00 9.91 -46.86
C LYS A 170 -0.80 10.12 -45.92
N TYR A 171 -0.33 11.36 -45.78
CA TYR A 171 0.88 11.67 -45.03
C TYR A 171 0.66 12.52 -43.78
N LEU A 172 -0.41 13.32 -43.72
CA LEU A 172 -0.68 14.24 -42.61
C LEU A 172 -1.86 13.78 -41.75
N GLY A 173 -2.65 12.80 -42.19
CA GLY A 173 -3.73 12.20 -41.38
C GLY A 173 -4.93 13.11 -41.14
N GLU A 174 -5.03 14.23 -41.85
CA GLU A 174 -6.22 15.11 -41.95
C GLU A 174 -7.04 14.77 -43.20
#